data_AF-A0A923QNV9-F1
#
_entry.id   AF-A0A923QNV9-F1
#
_cell.length_a   1.000
_cell.length_b   1.000
_cell.length_c   1.000
_cell.angle_alpha   90.00
_cell.angle_beta   90.00
_cell.angle_gamma   90.00
#
_symmetry.space_group_name_H-M   'P 1'
#
loop_
_entity.id
_entity.type
_entity.pdbx_description
1 polymer ?
#
loop_
_entity_poly.entity_id
_entity_poly.type
_entity_poly.pdbx_seq_one_letter_code
_entity_poly.pdbx_strand_id
1 'polypeptide(L)' 'YGGVEAKGIVFDGVADALRVPDSDVRLFRKPESFVKRRMGVALAFDADVEVARTHAKLAASRVRPRVA' A
#
# COMPACT_ATOMS: atom_id res chain seq x y z
N TYR A 1 2.96 -3.81 -4.75
CA TYR A 1 4.25 -3.82 -5.48
C TYR A 1 4.21 -2.74 -6.55
N GLY A 2 5.37 -2.38 -7.12
CA GLY A 2 5.52 -1.32 -8.12
C GLY A 2 4.64 -1.48 -9.35
N GLY A 3 4.46 -2.70 -9.88
CA GLY A 3 3.45 -3.04 -10.90
C GLY A 3 3.65 -2.43 -12.29
N VAL A 4 4.31 -1.26 -12.37
CA VAL A 4 4.62 -0.50 -13.57
C VAL A 4 6.10 -0.07 -13.55
N GLU A 5 6.72 -0.03 -14.72
CA GLU A 5 8.03 0.62 -14.91
C GLU A 5 7.79 2.09 -15.25
N ALA A 6 8.11 2.98 -14.32
CA ALA A 6 7.95 4.41 -14.54
C ALA A 6 8.89 5.25 -13.68
N LYS A 7 9.31 6.39 -14.25
CA LYS A 7 9.95 7.50 -13.56
C LYS A 7 8.86 8.49 -13.16
N GLY A 8 8.67 8.73 -11.87
CA GLY A 8 7.52 9.45 -11.32
C GLY A 8 6.33 8.53 -11.08
N ILE A 9 6.12 8.16 -9.82
CA ILE A 9 5.00 7.29 -9.39
C ILE A 9 4.14 8.05 -8.40
N VAL A 10 2.83 7.98 -8.61
CA VAL A 10 1.82 8.41 -7.65
C VAL A 10 1.02 7.20 -7.17
N PHE A 11 0.37 7.33 -6.02
CA PHE A 11 -0.38 6.25 -5.40
C PHE A 11 -1.84 6.65 -5.29
N ASP A 12 -2.70 5.88 -5.95
CA ASP A 12 -4.15 6.02 -5.83
C ASP A 12 -4.68 5.11 -4.72
N GLY A 13 -5.87 5.43 -4.22
CA GLY A 13 -6.58 4.61 -3.23
C GLY A 13 -6.01 4.67 -1.81
N VAL A 14 -5.11 5.62 -1.52
CA VAL A 14 -4.56 5.83 -0.17
C VAL A 14 -5.66 6.20 0.82
N ALA A 15 -6.60 7.08 0.43
CA ALA A 15 -7.73 7.45 1.29
C ALA A 15 -8.61 6.25 1.65
N ASP A 16 -8.88 5.36 0.68
CA ASP A 16 -9.66 4.15 0.92
C ASP A 16 -8.89 3.10 1.71
N ALA A 17 -7.57 3.04 1.56
CA ALA A 17 -6.73 2.19 2.38
C ALA A 17 -6.75 2.62 3.85
N LEU A 18 -6.70 3.93 4.12
CA LEU A 18 -6.75 4.50 5.47
C LEU A 18 -8.14 4.43 6.12
N ARG A 19 -9.19 4.10 5.36
CA ARG A 19 -10.52 3.80 5.91
C ARG A 19 -10.63 2.38 6.47
N VAL A 20 -9.65 1.51 6.21
CA VAL A 20 -9.62 0.18 6.83
C VAL A 20 -9.32 0.36 8.33
N PRO A 21 -10.10 -0.24 9.24
CA PRO A 21 -9.89 -0.10 10.67
C PRO A 21 -8.48 -0.48 11.10
N ASP A 22 -7.94 0.27 12.07
CA ASP A 22 -6.67 0.00 12.73
C ASP A 22 -5.50 -0.23 11.76
N SER A 23 -5.52 0.46 10.62
CA SER A 23 -4.54 0.31 9.55
C SER A 23 -3.70 1.56 9.32
N ASP A 24 -2.46 1.36 8.87
CA ASP A 24 -1.50 2.40 8.51
C ASP A 24 -0.85 2.04 7.17
N VAL A 25 -0.55 3.03 6.34
CA VAL A 25 0.07 2.86 5.02
C VAL A 25 1.32 3.73 4.94
N ARG A 26 2.48 3.08 4.79
CA ARG A 26 3.78 3.75 4.65
C ARG A 26 4.31 3.60 3.25
N LEU A 27 4.47 4.71 2.55
CA LEU A 27 4.95 4.76 1.16
C LEU A 27 6.42 5.22 1.13
N PHE A 28 7.27 4.51 0.39
CA PHE A 28 8.73 4.69 0.45
C PHE A 28 9.26 5.82 -0.45
N ARG A 29 8.37 6.68 -0.99
CA ARG A 29 8.66 7.87 -1.79
C ARG A 29 9.76 7.69 -2.86
N LYS A 30 9.82 6.51 -3.48
CA LYS A 30 10.86 6.21 -4.48
C LYS A 30 10.52 6.92 -5.80
N PRO A 31 11.49 7.60 -6.43
CA PRO A 31 11.25 8.34 -7.68
C PRO A 31 10.98 7.41 -8.88
N GLU A 32 11.34 6.13 -8.77
CA GLU A 32 11.19 5.15 -9.84
C GLU A 32 10.60 3.84 -9.32
N SER A 33 9.70 3.24 -10.09
CA SER A 33 9.15 1.90 -9.82
C SER A 33 9.66 0.88 -10.84
N PHE A 34 9.83 -0.36 -10.37
CA PHE A 34 10.02 -1.55 -11.21
C PHE A 34 8.94 -2.56 -10.83
N VAL A 35 8.62 -3.51 -11.73
CA VAL A 35 7.52 -4.48 -11.55
C VAL A 35 7.53 -5.16 -10.15
N LYS A 36 8.69 -5.59 -9.67
CA LYS A 36 8.86 -6.25 -8.36
C LYS A 36 9.39 -5.32 -7.24
N ARG A 37 9.50 -4.01 -7.47
CA ARG A 37 10.00 -3.08 -6.43
C ARG A 37 8.94 -2.90 -5.34
N ARG A 38 9.31 -3.08 -4.08
CA ARG A 38 8.42 -2.73 -2.95
C ARG A 38 8.36 -1.20 -2.82
N MET A 39 7.16 -0.65 -2.97
CA MET A 39 6.90 0.80 -2.99
C MET A 39 6.28 1.32 -1.68
N GLY A 40 5.83 0.42 -0.82
CA GLY A 40 5.28 0.74 0.49
C GLY A 40 4.93 -0.52 1.26
N VAL A 41 4.37 -0.32 2.45
CA VAL A 41 3.88 -1.37 3.35
C VAL A 41 2.57 -0.91 3.99
N ALA A 42 1.61 -1.83 4.09
CA ALA A 42 0.42 -1.63 4.91
C ALA A 42 0.61 -2.40 6.22
N LEU A 43 0.31 -1.75 7.33
CA LEU A 43 0.31 -2.30 8.66
C LEU A 43 -1.14 -2.29 9.16
N ALA A 44 -1.48 -3.26 9.99
CA ALA A 44 -2.70 -3.20 10.78
C ALA A 44 -2.46 -3.87 12.13
N PHE A 45 -3.20 -3.44 13.13
CA PHE A 45 -3.16 -4.02 14.48
C PHE A 45 -4.57 -4.39 14.92
N ASP A 46 -4.68 -5.47 15.71
CA ASP A 46 -5.93 -5.93 16.30
C ASP A 46 -5.56 -6.84 17.48
N ALA A 47 -6.53 -7.16 18.35
CA ALA A 47 -6.37 -8.18 19.37
C ALA A 47 -6.27 -9.60 18.76
N ASP A 48 -6.87 -9.81 17.59
CA ASP A 48 -6.77 -11.04 16.81
C ASP A 48 -5.81 -10.87 15.61
N VAL A 49 -4.76 -11.69 15.58
CA VAL A 49 -3.76 -11.69 14.51
C VAL A 49 -4.39 -11.96 13.14
N GLU A 50 -5.42 -12.80 13.03
CA GLU A 50 -6.06 -13.08 11.74
C GLU A 50 -6.87 -11.89 11.22
N VAL A 51 -7.49 -11.11 12.12
CA VAL A 51 -8.15 -9.85 11.77
C VAL A 51 -7.11 -8.83 11.32
N ALA A 52 -6.02 -8.64 12.08
CA ALA A 52 -4.93 -7.74 11.71
C ALA A 52 -4.33 -8.11 10.34
N ARG A 53 -4.11 -9.40 10.06
CA ARG A 53 -3.62 -9.86 8.75
C ARG A 53 -4.61 -9.56 7.63
N THR A 54 -5.90 -9.70 7.89
CA THR A 54 -6.96 -9.42 6.91
C THR A 54 -7.02 -7.93 6.60
N HIS A 55 -7.00 -7.07 7.62
CA HIS A 55 -6.97 -5.62 7.45
C HIS A 55 -5.72 -5.13 6.73
N ALA A 56 -4.53 -5.64 7.08
CA ALA A 56 -3.30 -5.27 6.41
C ALA A 56 -3.32 -5.64 4.91
N LYS A 57 -3.82 -6.84 4.57
CA LYS A 57 -4.02 -7.26 3.17
C LYS A 57 -5.05 -6.39 2.45
N LEU A 58 -6.15 -6.06 3.12
CA LEU A 58 -7.20 -5.22 2.56
C LEU A 58 -6.67 -3.81 2.26
N ALA A 59 -6.03 -3.16 3.22
CA ALA A 59 -5.42 -1.84 3.03
C ALA A 59 -4.38 -1.86 1.90
N ALA A 60 -3.50 -2.86 1.86
CA ALA A 60 -2.53 -3.03 0.78
C ALA A 60 -3.18 -3.21 -0.61
N SER A 61 -4.35 -3.87 -0.67
CA SER A 61 -5.08 -4.10 -1.93
C SER A 61 -5.71 -2.83 -2.52
N ARG A 62 -5.97 -1.82 -1.69
CA ARG A 62 -6.55 -0.54 -2.10
C ARG A 62 -5.52 0.43 -2.67
N VAL A 63 -4.26 0.34 -2.23
CA VAL A 63 -3.18 1.19 -2.74
C VAL A 63 -2.68 0.68 -4.08
N ARG A 64 -2.82 1.50 -5.12
CA ARG A 64 -2.36 1.17 -6.47
C ARG A 64 -1.34 2.21 -6.96
N PRO A 65 -0.09 1.81 -7.23
CA PRO A 65 0.86 2.68 -7.89
C PRO A 65 0.48 2.86 -9.36
N ARG A 66 0.51 4.10 -9.84
CA ARG A 66 0.37 4.47 -11.25
C ARG A 66 1.44 5.47 -11.66
N VAL A 67 1.63 5.63 -12.97
CA VAL A 67 2.46 6.70 -13.54
C VAL A 67 1.83 8.05 -13.17
N ALA A 68 2.66 9.02 -12.77
CA ALA A 68 2.23 10.37 -12.39
C ALA A 68 1.43 11.04 -13.50
#